data_AF-A0A8K0GB71-F1
#
_entry.id   AF-A0A8K0GB71-F1
#
_cell.length_a   1.000
_cell.length_b   1.000
_cell.length_c   1.000
_cell.angle_alpha   90.00
_cell.angle_beta   90.00
_cell.angle_gamma   90.00
#
_symmetry.space_group_name_H-M   'P 1'
#
loop_
_entity.id
_entity.type
_entity.pdbx_description
1 polymer ?
#
loop_
_entity_poly.entity_id
_entity_poly.type
_entity_poly.pdbx_seq_one_letter_code
_entity_poly.pdbx_strand_id
1 'polypeptide(L)'
;KFLNYCYYKNENKKFEGTYQQLLNYFKVVSLQKRRQDAQMCFLYKIINGLINDQKLLLLIDFGIPSRQTRQTALLQYNTPKTNYRLQSPLISMCKQYNNISTDINIFGSTFNQFKRNLKQTAIEK
;
A
#
# COMPACT_ATOMS: atom_id res chain seq x y z
N LYS A 1 -3.88 -11.85 -17.35
CA LYS A 1 -4.47 -11.47 -18.66
C LYS A 1 -3.52 -10.58 -19.46
N PHE A 2 -3.19 -9.34 -19.02
CA PHE A 2 -2.27 -8.46 -19.74
C PHE A 2 -0.87 -9.07 -20.00
N LEU A 3 -0.18 -9.59 -18.98
CA LEU A 3 1.17 -10.17 -19.17
C LEU A 3 1.18 -11.42 -20.06
N ASN A 4 0.11 -12.22 -20.05
CA ASN A 4 -0.04 -13.34 -20.98
C ASN A 4 -0.12 -12.85 -22.43
N TYR A 5 -0.84 -11.75 -22.65
CA TYR A 5 -0.92 -11.12 -23.98
C TYR A 5 0.44 -10.55 -24.40
N CYS A 6 1.16 -9.87 -23.51
CA CYS A 6 2.52 -9.39 -23.77
C CYS A 6 3.47 -10.55 -24.11
N TYR A 7 3.41 -11.65 -23.36
CA TYR A 7 4.23 -12.84 -23.62
C TYR A 7 3.90 -13.45 -24.97
N TYR A 8 2.61 -13.64 -25.27
CA TYR A 8 2.17 -14.15 -26.57
C TYR A 8 2.64 -13.25 -27.72
N LYS A 9 2.59 -11.92 -27.56
CA LYS A 9 3.05 -10.98 -28.59
C LYS A 9 4.56 -11.03 -28.82
N ASN A 10 5.35 -11.37 -27.79
CA ASN A 10 6.81 -11.45 -27.90
C ASN A 10 7.29 -12.81 -28.41
N GLU A 11 6.70 -13.89 -27.90
CA GLU A 11 7.17 -15.27 -28.11
C GLU A 11 6.31 -16.05 -29.12
N ASN A 12 5.21 -15.45 -29.61
CA ASN A 12 4.19 -16.08 -30.46
C ASN A 12 3.64 -17.41 -29.91
N LYS A 13 3.79 -17.63 -28.60
CA LYS A 13 3.37 -18.84 -27.89
C LYS A 13 2.59 -18.48 -26.64
N LYS A 14 1.62 -19.32 -26.28
CA LYS A 14 0.92 -19.22 -24.99
C LYS A 14 1.89 -19.54 -23.85
N PHE A 15 1.86 -18.73 -22.80
CA PHE A 15 2.60 -19.02 -21.58
C PHE A 15 1.93 -20.14 -20.78
N GLU A 16 2.73 -21.11 -20.31
CA GLU A 16 2.24 -22.30 -19.58
C GLU A 16 2.66 -22.31 -18.10
N GLY A 17 3.24 -21.22 -17.60
CA GLY A 17 3.71 -21.10 -16.22
C GLY A 17 2.80 -20.27 -15.30
N THR A 18 3.37 -19.82 -14.18
CA THR A 18 2.68 -19.01 -13.17
C THR A 18 2.77 -17.50 -13.43
N TYR A 19 1.82 -16.73 -12.89
CA TYR A 19 1.85 -15.27 -13.00
C TYR A 19 3.15 -14.64 -12.45
N GLN A 20 3.75 -15.22 -11.40
CA GLN A 20 5.02 -14.76 -10.86
C GLN A 20 6.17 -14.92 -11.85
N GLN A 21 6.21 -16.01 -12.61
CA GLN A 21 7.22 -16.21 -13.64
C GLN A 21 7.11 -15.15 -14.75
N LEU A 22 5.90 -14.73 -15.11
CA LEU A 22 5.71 -13.60 -16.04
C LEU A 22 6.18 -12.27 -15.46
N LEU A 23 5.90 -12.01 -14.18
CA LEU A 23 6.40 -10.81 -13.50
C LEU A 23 7.93 -10.75 -13.55
N ASN A 24 8.59 -11.89 -13.28
CA ASN A 24 10.04 -12.01 -13.31
C ASN A 24 10.59 -11.88 -14.74
N TYR A 25 9.97 -12.53 -15.72
CA TYR A 25 10.33 -12.44 -17.13
C TYR A 25 10.31 -10.98 -17.62
N PHE A 26 9.25 -10.23 -17.30
CA PHE A 26 9.12 -8.82 -17.65
C PHE A 26 9.85 -7.86 -16.71
N LYS A 27 10.46 -8.36 -15.62
CA LYS A 27 11.06 -7.54 -14.55
C LYS A 27 10.12 -6.47 -14.00
N VAL A 28 8.83 -6.79 -13.88
CA VAL A 28 7.80 -5.87 -13.37
C VAL A 28 7.21 -6.37 -12.06
N VAL A 29 6.82 -5.42 -11.21
CA VAL A 29 6.12 -5.71 -9.96
C VAL A 29 4.63 -5.92 -10.21
N SER A 30 4.00 -6.76 -9.38
CA SER A 30 2.56 -7.04 -9.47
C SER A 30 1.74 -5.75 -9.43
N LEU A 31 0.60 -5.76 -10.13
CA LEU A 31 -0.30 -4.61 -10.15
C LEU A 31 -0.88 -4.31 -8.75
N GLN A 32 -1.10 -5.35 -7.94
CA GLN A 32 -1.54 -5.22 -6.56
C GLN A 32 -0.53 -4.43 -5.73
N LYS A 33 0.75 -4.81 -5.77
CA LYS A 33 1.80 -4.12 -5.01
C LYS A 33 1.97 -2.67 -5.47
N ARG A 34 1.97 -2.41 -6.78
CA ARG A 34 1.99 -1.03 -7.30
C ARG A 34 0.82 -0.17 -6.79
N ARG A 35 -0.37 -0.76 -6.66
CA ARG A 35 -1.54 -0.07 -6.08
C ARG A 35 -1.37 0.19 -4.57
N GLN A 36 -0.86 -0.78 -3.83
CA GLN A 36 -0.56 -0.60 -2.41
C GLN A 36 0.47 0.51 -2.18
N ASP A 37 1.55 0.53 -2.96
CA ASP A 37 2.58 1.58 -2.88
C ASP A 37 1.99 2.96 -3.19
N ALA A 38 1.13 3.06 -4.20
CA ALA A 38 0.45 4.30 -4.56
C ALA A 38 -0.50 4.76 -3.45
N GLN A 39 -1.23 3.85 -2.83
CA GLN A 39 -2.11 4.11 -1.68
C GLN A 39 -1.30 4.64 -0.49
N MET A 40 -0.18 4.01 -0.14
CA MET A 40 0.68 4.47 0.95
C MET A 40 1.31 5.84 0.67
N CYS A 41 1.78 6.06 -0.56
CA CYS A 41 2.28 7.37 -0.98
C CYS A 41 1.21 8.46 -0.91
N PHE A 42 -0.03 8.13 -1.28
CA PHE A 42 -1.16 9.05 -1.19
C PHE A 42 -1.50 9.38 0.27
N LEU A 43 -1.56 8.38 1.13
CA LEU A 43 -1.74 8.54 2.58
C LEU A 43 -0.67 9.45 3.20
N TYR A 44 0.61 9.23 2.88
CA TYR A 44 1.71 10.09 3.32
C TYR A 44 1.46 11.55 2.92
N LYS A 45 1.04 11.77 1.67
CA LYS A 45 0.80 13.12 1.15
C LYS A 45 -0.36 13.81 1.84
N ILE A 46 -1.43 13.10 2.20
CA ILE A 46 -2.54 13.66 2.96
C ILE A 46 -2.07 14.06 4.36
N ILE A 47 -1.44 13.13 5.09
CA ILE A 47 -1.05 13.33 6.49
C ILE A 47 0.00 14.44 6.62
N ASN A 48 0.95 14.53 5.69
CA ASN A 48 2.02 15.53 5.71
C ASN A 48 1.65 16.83 4.96
N GLY A 49 0.38 17.05 4.61
CA GLY A 49 -0.08 18.30 4.00
C GLY A 49 0.45 18.57 2.58
N LEU A 50 0.97 17.56 1.88
CA LEU A 50 1.38 17.67 0.47
C LEU A 50 0.17 17.67 -0.47
N ILE A 51 -1.01 17.30 0.02
CA ILE A 51 -2.30 17.48 -0.64
C ILE A 51 -3.13 18.40 0.25
N ASN A 52 -3.55 19.54 -0.30
CA ASN A 52 -4.37 20.51 0.42
C ASN A 52 -5.86 20.14 0.32
N ASP A 53 -6.27 19.14 1.09
CA ASP A 53 -7.67 18.75 1.24
C ASP A 53 -7.97 18.43 2.72
N GLN A 54 -8.52 19.43 3.40
CA GLN A 54 -8.90 19.31 4.80
C GLN A 54 -9.99 18.25 5.01
N LYS A 55 -10.90 18.06 4.05
CA LYS A 55 -11.99 17.07 4.19
C LYS A 55 -11.42 15.66 4.22
N LEU A 56 -10.44 15.38 3.36
CA LEU A 56 -9.76 14.07 3.35
C LEU A 56 -8.96 13.84 4.63
N LEU A 57 -8.25 14.85 5.14
CA LEU A 57 -7.49 14.73 6.37
C LEU A 57 -8.40 14.49 7.58
N LEU A 58 -9.56 15.18 7.66
CA LEU A 58 -10.55 15.01 8.72
C LEU A 58 -11.19 13.61 8.76
N LEU A 59 -11.09 12.82 7.70
CA LEU A 59 -11.59 11.45 7.66
C LEU A 59 -10.57 10.43 8.21
N ILE A 60 -9.35 10.86 8.54
CA ILE A 60 -8.29 10.00 9.08
C ILE A 60 -8.18 10.24 10.59
N ASP A 61 -8.57 9.22 11.36
CA ASP A 61 -8.47 9.24 12.81
C ASP A 61 -7.11 8.71 13.29
N PHE A 62 -6.50 9.37 14.27
CA PHE A 62 -5.28 8.92 14.91
C PHE A 62 -5.57 8.20 16.22
N GLY A 63 -5.06 6.98 16.35
CA GLY A 63 -5.13 6.22 17.59
C GLY A 63 -4.06 6.70 18.56
N ILE A 64 -4.38 7.66 19.41
CA ILE A 64 -3.48 8.12 20.48
C ILE A 64 -3.75 7.27 21.72
N PRO A 65 -2.86 6.32 22.08
CA PRO A 65 -3.06 5.52 23.26
C PRO A 65 -2.89 6.37 24.52
N SER A 66 -3.87 6.35 25.42
CA SER A 66 -3.80 7.07 26.71
C SER A 66 -2.88 6.38 27.72
N ARG A 67 -2.55 5.11 27.50
CA ARG A 67 -1.64 4.27 28.30
C ARG A 67 -0.80 3.42 27.36
N GLN A 68 0.38 2.98 27.79
CA GLN A 68 1.17 2.02 27.01
C GLN A 68 0.42 0.69 26.88
N THR A 69 -0.19 0.46 25.72
CA THR A 69 -0.83 -0.80 25.36
C THR A 69 0.05 -1.53 24.35
N ARG A 70 -0.18 -2.83 24.17
CA ARG A 70 0.48 -3.61 23.11
C ARG A 70 -0.02 -3.26 21.69
N GLN A 71 -0.94 -2.31 21.56
CA GLN A 71 -1.50 -1.91 20.27
C GLN A 71 -0.56 -0.93 19.58
N THR A 72 -0.03 -1.32 18.42
CA THR A 72 0.89 -0.51 17.60
C THR A 72 0.19 0.21 16.43
N ALA A 73 -1.14 0.10 16.36
CA ALA A 73 -1.94 0.68 15.29
C ALA A 73 -2.03 2.20 15.47
N LEU A 74 -1.36 2.93 14.57
CA LEU A 74 -1.28 4.39 14.61
C LEU A 74 -2.56 5.06 14.08
N LEU A 75 -3.16 4.49 13.04
CA LEU A 75 -4.37 5.01 12.40
C LEU A 75 -5.59 4.23 12.86
N GLN A 76 -6.63 4.92 13.31
CA GLN A 76 -7.91 4.31 13.63
C GLN A 76 -8.81 4.27 12.39
N TYR A 77 -9.62 3.22 12.31
CA TYR A 77 -10.68 3.10 11.34
C TYR A 77 -11.77 2.20 11.90
N ASN A 78 -13.03 2.49 11.56
CA ASN A 78 -14.16 1.64 11.91
C ASN A 78 -14.08 0.33 11.13
N THR A 79 -13.95 -0.80 11.81
CA THR A 79 -13.95 -2.12 11.17
C THR A 79 -15.31 -2.37 10.52
N PRO A 80 -15.40 -2.34 9.18
CA PRO A 80 -16.68 -2.47 8.51
C PRO A 80 -17.10 -3.94 8.40
N LYS A 81 -18.41 -4.18 8.35
CA LYS A 81 -19.00 -5.53 8.31
C LYS A 81 -18.90 -6.23 6.95
N THR A 82 -18.59 -5.49 5.87
CA THR A 82 -18.56 -6.03 4.50
C THR A 82 -17.18 -5.91 3.88
N ASN A 83 -16.82 -6.93 3.08
CA ASN A 83 -15.57 -6.94 2.30
C ASN A 83 -15.46 -5.74 1.37
N TYR A 84 -16.58 -5.29 0.79
CA TYR A 84 -16.61 -4.09 -0.05
C TYR A 84 -16.12 -2.84 0.70
N ARG A 85 -16.63 -2.60 1.91
CA ARG A 85 -16.21 -1.46 2.73
C ARG A 85 -14.79 -1.64 3.27
N LEU A 86 -14.38 -2.87 3.61
CA LEU A 86 -12.99 -3.17 4.00
C LEU A 86 -11.99 -2.77 2.91
N GLN A 87 -12.39 -2.90 1.65
CA GLN A 87 -11.58 -2.53 0.49
C GLN A 87 -11.77 -1.08 0.04
N SER A 88 -12.54 -0.27 0.78
CA SER A 88 -12.62 1.16 0.51
C SER A 88 -11.23 1.80 0.63
N PRO A 89 -10.90 2.81 -0.20
CA PRO A 89 -9.55 3.37 -0.25
C PRO A 89 -9.02 3.81 1.11
N LEU A 90 -9.84 4.52 1.91
CA LEU A 90 -9.42 5.07 3.19
C LEU A 90 -9.14 3.98 4.22
N ILE A 91 -10.06 3.02 4.38
CA ILE A 91 -9.89 1.91 5.33
C ILE A 91 -8.71 1.02 4.91
N SER A 92 -8.59 0.73 3.60
CA SER A 92 -7.48 -0.06 3.07
C SER A 92 -6.14 0.65 3.28
N MET A 93 -6.07 1.97 3.12
CA MET A 93 -4.89 2.77 3.42
C MET A 93 -4.51 2.71 4.91
N CYS A 94 -5.44 2.99 5.81
CA CYS A 94 -5.16 2.94 7.25
C CYS A 94 -4.72 1.54 7.70
N LYS A 95 -5.42 0.50 7.24
CA LYS A 95 -5.10 -0.91 7.53
C LYS A 95 -3.72 -1.30 7.01
N GLN A 96 -3.41 -0.97 5.76
CA GLN A 96 -2.11 -1.30 5.17
C GLN A 96 -0.97 -0.60 5.91
N TYR A 97 -1.15 0.67 6.27
CA TYR A 97 -0.13 1.40 7.02
C TYR A 97 0.08 0.81 8.42
N ASN A 98 -0.99 0.48 9.16
CA ASN A 98 -0.87 -0.15 10.48
C ASN A 98 -0.14 -1.50 10.45
N ASN A 99 -0.16 -2.22 9.33
CA ASN A 99 0.58 -3.48 9.19
C ASN A 99 2.10 -3.28 9.01
N ILE A 100 2.55 -2.07 8.65
CA ILE A 100 3.95 -1.71 8.40
C ILE A 100 4.44 -0.57 9.30
N SER A 101 3.60 -0.08 10.21
CA SER A 101 3.88 1.11 11.02
C SER A 101 5.02 0.91 12.01
N THR A 102 5.36 -0.35 12.33
CA THR A 102 6.53 -0.73 13.13
C THR A 102 7.84 -0.50 12.39
N ASP A 103 7.82 -0.65 11.07
CA ASP A 103 9.02 -0.67 10.24
C ASP A 103 9.22 0.68 9.52
N ILE A 104 8.12 1.39 9.24
CA ILE A 104 8.11 2.62 8.46
C ILE A 104 7.38 3.73 9.21
N ASN A 105 8.12 4.80 9.52
CA ASN A 105 7.57 6.02 10.12
C ASN A 105 7.10 7.03 9.04
N ILE A 106 5.80 7.30 8.99
CA ILE A 106 5.17 8.24 8.06
C ILE A 106 5.42 9.73 8.38
N PHE A 107 5.79 10.05 9.63
CA PHE A 107 6.02 11.43 10.10
C PHE A 107 7.50 11.82 10.12
N GLY A 108 8.39 10.85 10.34
CA GLY A 108 9.81 11.11 10.56
C GLY A 108 10.69 11.07 9.30
N SER A 109 10.12 10.83 8.12
CA SER A 109 10.89 10.64 6.88
C SER A 109 10.40 11.56 5.78
N THR A 110 11.30 11.96 4.87
CA THR A 110 10.92 12.69 3.65
C THR A 110 10.12 11.79 2.72
N PHE A 111 9.28 12.36 1.83
CA PHE A 111 8.48 11.57 0.89
C PHE A 111 9.31 10.58 0.06
N ASN A 112 10.49 11.01 -0.38
CA ASN A 112 11.39 10.16 -1.17
C ASN A 112 11.98 9.01 -0.34
N GLN A 113 12.33 9.27 0.92
CA GLN A 113 12.81 8.24 1.85
C GLN A 113 11.69 7.24 2.16
N PHE A 114 10.49 7.72 2.47
CA PHE A 114 9.31 6.89 2.68
C PHE A 114 9.04 5.97 1.48
N LYS A 115 9.02 6.54 0.26
CA LYS A 115 8.82 5.79 -0.98
C LYS A 115 9.90 4.74 -1.24
N ARG A 116 11.14 4.99 -0.84
CA ARG A 116 12.24 4.00 -0.93
C ARG A 116 12.02 2.87 0.07
N ASN A 117 11.70 3.18 1.31
CA ASN A 117 11.49 2.19 2.37
C ASN A 117 10.33 1.24 2.04
N LEU A 118 9.24 1.74 1.45
CA LEU A 118 8.09 0.92 0.99
C LEU A 118 8.46 -0.15 -0.05
N LYS A 119 9.49 0.13 -0.86
CA LYS A 119 9.97 -0.83 -1.87
C LYS A 119 10.85 -1.90 -1.24
N GLN A 120 11.54 -1.60 -0.14
CA GLN A 120 12.43 -2.53 0.55
C GLN A 120 11.65 -3.55 1.39
N THR A 121 10.61 -3.14 2.11
CA THR A 121 9.71 -4.04 2.88
C THR A 121 8.99 -5.08 2.03
N ALA A 122 8.96 -4.88 0.71
CA ALA A 122 8.39 -5.82 -0.25
C ALA A 122 9.28 -7.03 -0.57
N ILE A 123 10.57 -6.95 -0.21
CA ILE A 123 11.60 -7.92 -0.59
C ILE A 123 11.78 -8.99 0.50
N GLU A 124 11.23 -8.78 1.70
CA GLU A 124 11.53 -9.57 2.90
C GLU A 124 10.35 -10.44 3.43
N LYS A 125 9.25 -10.56 2.68
CA LYS A 125 8.12 -11.46 3.01
C LYS A 125 7.65 -12.21 1.78
#